data_AF-A9ZTW1-F1
#
_entry.id   AF-A9ZTW1-F1
#
_cell.length_a   1.000
_cell.length_b   1.000
_cell.length_c   1.000
_cell.angle_alpha   90.00
_cell.angle_beta   90.00
_cell.angle_gamma   90.00
#
_symmetry.space_group_name_H-M   'P 1'
#
loop_
_entity.id
_entity.type
_entity.pdbx_description
1 polymer ?
#
loop_
_entity_poly.entity_id
_entity_poly.type
_entity_poly.pdbx_seq_one_letter_code
_entity_poly.pdbx_strand_id
1 'polypeptide(L)'
;IVVLLAFRSTVPGSFSLKLFGPPQQRVFILCCTTGQVILCACWLALAPPYPYKNTSYQGGKIVLECKDVWPLGFYLVLGYIGLLSCMCFALAFLGRKLPDTFNEAKL
;
A
#
# COMPACT_ATOMS: atom_id res chain seq x y z
N ILE A 1 -3.16 12.12 3.03
CA ILE A 1 -3.31 12.04 1.55
C ILE A 1 -4.64 12.66 1.09
N VAL A 2 -5.81 12.19 1.58
CA VAL A 2 -7.15 12.75 1.22
C VAL A 2 -7.27 14.26 1.50
N VAL A 3 -6.86 14.71 2.69
CA VAL A 3 -6.98 16.12 3.09
C VAL A 3 -5.98 17.01 2.32
N LEU A 4 -4.74 16.52 2.10
CA LEU A 4 -3.71 17.23 1.34
C LEU A 4 -4.06 17.42 -0.15
N LEU A 5 -4.83 16.49 -0.74
CA LEU A 5 -5.21 16.52 -2.16
C LEU A 5 -6.49 17.32 -2.41
N ALA A 6 -7.47 17.28 -1.50
CA ALA A 6 -8.70 18.06 -1.59
C ALA A 6 -8.42 19.57 -1.68
N PHE A 7 -7.45 20.07 -0.89
CA PHE A 7 -7.05 21.49 -0.89
C PHE A 7 -6.28 21.93 -2.15
N ARG A 8 -5.70 21.00 -2.93
CA ARG A 8 -4.91 21.34 -4.12
C ARG A 8 -5.71 21.39 -5.43
N SER A 9 -6.96 20.91 -5.40
CA SER A 9 -7.88 20.99 -6.54
C SER A 9 -8.28 22.43 -6.90
N THR A 10 -8.05 23.37 -5.97
CA THR A 10 -8.38 24.80 -6.08
C THR A 10 -7.24 25.65 -6.65
N VAL A 11 -6.03 25.10 -6.91
CA VAL A 11 -4.88 25.88 -7.42
C VAL A 11 -4.76 25.74 -8.95
N PRO A 12 -4.91 26.84 -9.73
CA PRO A 12 -4.77 26.79 -11.18
C PRO A 12 -3.29 26.88 -11.55
N GLY A 13 -2.71 25.83 -12.15
CA GLY A 13 -1.36 25.98 -12.74
C GLY A 13 -0.53 24.74 -13.05
N SER A 14 -0.95 23.52 -12.72
CA SER A 14 -0.22 22.31 -13.16
C SER A 14 -1.18 21.25 -13.71
N PHE A 15 -1.12 21.02 -15.03
CA PHE A 15 -2.02 20.15 -15.79
C PHE A 15 -2.09 18.72 -15.22
N SER A 16 -0.97 18.16 -14.75
CA SER A 16 -0.92 16.81 -14.17
C SER A 16 -1.47 16.69 -12.75
N LEU A 17 -1.60 17.78 -11.99
CA LEU A 17 -2.07 17.79 -10.59
C LEU A 17 -3.52 18.27 -10.44
N LYS A 18 -4.06 19.00 -11.42
CA LYS A 18 -5.50 19.28 -11.52
C LYS A 18 -6.33 18.00 -11.77
N LEU A 19 -5.71 16.96 -12.33
CA LEU A 19 -6.34 15.68 -12.62
C LEU A 19 -6.48 14.78 -11.38
N PHE A 20 -5.73 15.03 -10.29
CA PHE A 20 -5.77 14.24 -9.05
C PHE A 20 -6.82 14.77 -8.05
N GLY A 21 -8.08 14.89 -8.50
CA GLY A 21 -9.18 15.27 -7.62
C GLY A 21 -9.60 14.15 -6.64
N PRO A 22 -10.54 14.44 -5.71
CA PRO A 22 -11.15 13.43 -4.84
C PRO A 22 -11.62 12.15 -5.55
N PRO A 23 -12.25 12.18 -6.75
CA PRO A 23 -12.63 10.96 -7.45
C PRO A 23 -11.43 10.15 -7.93
N GLN A 24 -10.41 10.80 -8.51
CA GLN A 24 -9.17 10.13 -8.96
C GLN A 24 -8.47 9.42 -7.82
N GLN A 25 -8.45 10.03 -6.64
CA GLN A 25 -7.83 9.44 -5.46
C GLN A 25 -8.61 8.23 -4.95
N ARG A 26 -9.95 8.28 -4.94
CA ARG A 26 -10.78 7.14 -4.56
C ARG A 26 -10.58 5.97 -5.52
N VAL A 27 -10.49 6.25 -6.82
CA VAL A 27 -10.17 5.25 -7.86
C VAL A 27 -8.78 4.67 -7.64
N PHE A 28 -7.77 5.51 -7.39
CA PHE A 28 -6.41 5.05 -7.11
C PHE A 28 -6.37 4.09 -5.90
N ILE A 29 -7.01 4.47 -4.80
CA ILE A 29 -7.11 3.61 -3.60
C ILE A 29 -7.78 2.28 -3.93
N LEU A 30 -8.92 2.31 -4.64
CA LEU A 30 -9.63 1.10 -5.08
C LEU A 30 -8.76 0.20 -5.96
N CYS A 31 -8.03 0.76 -6.93
CA CYS A 31 -7.14 0.00 -7.80
C CYS A 31 -5.99 -0.64 -7.01
N CYS A 32 -5.36 0.11 -6.10
CA CYS A 32 -4.28 -0.40 -5.26
C CYS A 32 -4.78 -1.53 -4.33
N THR A 33 -5.91 -1.35 -3.66
CA THR A 33 -6.46 -2.38 -2.77
C THR A 33 -6.92 -3.61 -3.54
N THR A 34 -7.57 -3.43 -4.69
CA THR A 34 -8.00 -4.56 -5.54
C THR A 34 -6.80 -5.35 -6.05
N GLY A 35 -5.74 -4.67 -6.50
CA GLY A 35 -4.50 -5.32 -6.92
C GLY A 35 -3.88 -6.16 -5.81
N GLN A 36 -3.84 -5.64 -4.58
CA GLN A 36 -3.33 -6.36 -3.43
C GLN A 36 -4.18 -7.59 -3.06
N VAL A 37 -5.50 -7.46 -3.10
CA VAL A 37 -6.43 -8.58 -2.84
C VAL A 37 -6.23 -9.69 -3.87
N ILE A 38 -6.11 -9.36 -5.16
CA ILE A 38 -5.87 -10.35 -6.22
C ILE A 38 -4.52 -11.04 -6.01
N LEU A 39 -3.46 -10.28 -5.73
CA LEU A 39 -2.12 -10.83 -5.45
C LEU A 39 -2.15 -11.85 -4.30
N CYS A 40 -2.78 -11.47 -3.18
CA CYS A 40 -2.91 -12.34 -2.02
C CYS A 40 -3.80 -13.55 -2.28
N ALA A 41 -4.90 -13.39 -3.02
CA ALA A 41 -5.79 -14.49 -3.37
C ALA A 41 -5.11 -15.51 -4.31
N CYS A 42 -4.41 -15.03 -5.34
CA CYS A 42 -3.61 -15.88 -6.23
C CYS A 42 -2.51 -16.61 -5.45
N TRP A 43 -1.85 -15.93 -4.52
CA TRP A 43 -0.86 -16.54 -3.63
C TRP A 43 -1.43 -17.69 -2.82
N LEU A 44 -2.53 -17.44 -2.11
CA LEU A 44 -3.22 -18.45 -1.30
C LEU A 44 -3.75 -19.62 -2.13
N ALA A 45 -4.20 -19.36 -3.36
CA ALA A 45 -4.70 -20.41 -4.26
C ALA A 45 -3.58 -21.33 -4.78
N LEU A 46 -2.42 -20.77 -5.10
CA LEU A 46 -1.28 -21.53 -5.64
C LEU A 46 -0.44 -22.19 -4.55
N ALA A 47 -0.34 -21.55 -3.39
CA ALA A 47 0.47 -22.00 -2.26
C ALA A 47 -0.34 -21.86 -0.95
N PRO A 48 -1.40 -22.66 -0.77
CA PRO A 48 -2.17 -22.63 0.46
C PRO A 48 -1.25 -22.98 1.65
N PRO A 49 -1.24 -22.15 2.71
CA PRO A 49 -0.40 -22.41 3.87
C PRO A 49 -0.83 -23.72 4.50
N TYR A 50 0.12 -24.64 4.66
CA TYR A 50 -0.15 -25.91 5.32
C TYR A 50 0.46 -25.90 6.73
N PRO A 51 -0.27 -26.42 7.73
CA PRO A 51 0.26 -26.57 9.08
C PRO A 51 1.31 -27.69 9.11
N TYR A 52 2.57 -27.32 9.28
CA TYR A 52 3.68 -28.22 9.51
C TYR A 52 3.88 -28.41 11.02
N LYS A 53 3.90 -29.66 11.49
CA LYS A 53 4.13 -29.98 12.90
C LYS A 53 5.63 -30.17 13.13
N ASN A 54 6.26 -29.21 13.78
CA ASN A 54 7.68 -29.28 14.11
C ASN A 54 7.83 -29.79 15.55
N THR A 55 8.22 -31.05 15.73
CA THR A 55 8.45 -31.70 17.03
C THR A 55 9.89 -31.58 17.52
N SER A 56 10.78 -31.01 16.70
CA SER A 56 12.22 -30.99 16.97
C SER A 56 12.70 -29.83 17.83
N TYR A 57 11.88 -28.78 18.01
CA TYR A 57 12.32 -27.50 18.62
C TYR A 57 12.25 -27.49 20.14
N GLN A 58 11.27 -28.18 20.75
CA GLN A 58 11.15 -28.33 22.20
C GLN A 58 10.69 -29.75 22.53
N GLY A 59 11.54 -30.52 23.22
CA GLY A 59 11.16 -31.84 23.75
C GLY A 59 9.86 -31.74 24.55
N GLY A 60 8.80 -32.35 24.04
CA GLY A 60 7.47 -32.39 24.67
C GLY A 60 6.45 -31.35 24.19
N LYS A 61 6.77 -30.44 23.25
CA LYS A 61 5.78 -29.50 22.66
C LYS A 61 5.72 -29.61 21.13
N ILE A 62 4.50 -29.64 20.59
CA ILE A 62 4.25 -29.64 19.15
C ILE A 62 4.05 -28.17 18.72
N VAL A 63 4.98 -27.61 17.95
CA VAL A 63 4.82 -26.27 17.35
C VAL A 63 4.21 -26.45 15.95
N LEU A 64 3.07 -25.81 15.69
CA LEU A 64 2.51 -25.70 14.35
C LEU A 64 3.12 -24.49 13.66
N GLU A 65 3.90 -24.72 12.61
CA GLU A 65 4.45 -23.69 11.74
C GLU A 65 3.71 -23.72 10.41
N CYS A 66 3.35 -22.57 9.85
CA CYS A 66 3.00 -22.51 8.43
C CYS A 66 4.30 -22.46 7.65
N LYS A 67 4.63 -23.56 6.97
CA LYS A 67 5.84 -23.62 6.15
C LYS A 67 5.49 -23.15 4.74
N ASP A 68 5.99 -21.98 4.37
CA ASP A 68 5.76 -21.41 3.04
C ASP A 68 6.43 -22.27 1.96
N VAL A 69 5.64 -22.83 1.05
CA VAL A 69 6.13 -23.65 -0.08
C VAL A 69 6.71 -22.76 -1.18
N TRP A 70 6.23 -21.53 -1.29
CA TRP A 70 6.68 -20.57 -2.28
C TRP A 70 7.42 -19.43 -1.57
N PRO A 71 8.74 -19.28 -1.77
CA PRO A 71 9.43 -18.05 -1.36
C PRO A 71 9.16 -16.89 -2.32
N LEU A 72 8.90 -17.19 -3.60
CA LEU A 72 8.84 -16.18 -4.68
C LEU A 72 7.76 -15.11 -4.51
N GLY A 73 6.54 -15.48 -4.19
CA GLY A 73 5.46 -14.48 -4.08
C GLY A 73 5.34 -13.83 -2.70
N PHE A 74 6.03 -14.32 -1.67
CA PHE A 74 6.31 -13.50 -0.50
C PHE A 74 7.14 -12.28 -0.92
N TYR A 75 8.20 -12.49 -1.72
CA TYR A 75 8.96 -11.38 -2.31
C TYR A 75 8.14 -10.53 -3.28
N LEU A 76 7.22 -11.13 -4.04
CA LEU A 76 6.33 -10.39 -4.95
C LEU A 76 5.38 -9.45 -4.18
N VAL A 77 4.75 -9.94 -3.12
CA VAL A 77 3.88 -9.15 -2.24
C VAL A 77 4.68 -8.04 -1.54
N LEU A 78 5.86 -8.36 -1.00
CA LEU A 78 6.75 -7.36 -0.42
C LEU A 78 7.19 -6.30 -1.43
N GLY A 79 7.52 -6.72 -2.66
CA GLY A 79 7.86 -5.83 -3.76
C GLY A 79 6.73 -4.88 -4.10
N TYR A 80 5.49 -5.38 -4.18
CA TYR A 80 4.29 -4.58 -4.43
C TYR A 80 4.05 -3.52 -3.34
N ILE A 81 4.16 -3.92 -2.06
CA ILE A 81 4.02 -3.00 -0.91
C ILE A 81 5.15 -1.96 -0.92
N GLY A 82 6.38 -2.36 -1.25
CA GLY A 82 7.52 -1.45 -1.39
C GLY A 82 7.29 -0.40 -2.48
N LEU A 83 6.79 -0.82 -3.64
CA LEU A 83 6.43 0.06 -4.75
C LEU A 83 5.35 1.08 -4.35
N LEU A 84 4.28 0.61 -3.70
CA LEU A 84 3.23 1.46 -3.15
C LEU A 84 3.79 2.47 -2.14
N SER A 85 4.69 2.05 -1.26
CA SER A 85 5.33 2.91 -0.26
C SER A 85 6.15 4.02 -0.93
N CYS A 86 6.99 3.68 -1.91
CA CYS A 86 7.76 4.64 -2.69
C CYS A 86 6.87 5.68 -3.39
N MET A 87 5.77 5.22 -4.00
CA MET A 87 4.79 6.11 -4.64
C MET A 87 4.14 7.05 -3.62
N CYS A 88 3.72 6.54 -2.46
CA CYS A 88 3.18 7.35 -1.37
C CYS A 88 4.18 8.39 -0.86
N PHE A 89 5.45 8.01 -0.70
CA PHE A 89 6.52 8.90 -0.27
C PHE A 89 6.78 10.02 -1.30
N ALA A 90 6.81 9.68 -2.59
CA ALA A 90 6.95 10.66 -3.67
C ALA A 90 5.80 11.68 -3.68
N LEU A 91 4.56 11.21 -3.52
CA LEU A 91 3.38 12.08 -3.42
C LEU A 91 3.44 12.98 -2.18
N ALA A 92 3.89 12.46 -1.03
CA ALA A 92 4.07 13.24 0.18
C ALA A 92 5.19 14.29 0.03
N PHE A 93 6.31 13.95 -0.62
CA PHE A 93 7.40 14.89 -0.92
C PHE A 93 6.94 16.01 -1.85
N LEU A 94 6.20 15.68 -2.90
CA LEU A 94 5.61 16.66 -3.81
C LEU A 94 4.59 17.57 -3.10
N GLY A 95 3.87 17.02 -2.11
CA GLY A 95 3.02 17.76 -1.20
C GLY A 95 3.76 18.75 -0.30
N ARG A 96 5.04 18.53 0.01
CA ARG A 96 5.86 19.47 0.81
C ARG A 96 6.41 20.66 0.03
N LYS A 97 6.59 20.53 -1.30
CA LYS A 97 7.04 21.63 -2.18
C LYS A 97 5.90 22.56 -2.63
N LEU A 98 4.73 22.40 -2.04
CA LEU A 98 3.60 23.30 -2.22
C LEU A 98 3.86 24.62 -1.50
N PRO A 99 3.61 25.78 -2.13
CA PRO A 99 3.74 27.06 -1.45
C PRO A 99 2.75 27.14 -0.28
N ASP A 100 3.28 27.61 0.83
CA ASP A 100 2.68 27.75 2.16
C ASP A 100 1.64 28.90 2.19
N THR A 101 0.65 28.86 1.29
CA THR A 101 -0.26 30.01 1.06
C THR A 101 -1.56 29.94 1.85
N PHE A 102 -1.65 29.14 2.92
CA PHE A 102 -2.86 29.13 3.73
C PHE A 102 -2.54 29.02 5.23
N ASN A 103 -2.11 30.15 5.77
CA ASN A 103 -2.50 30.59 7.11
C ASN A 103 -4.05 30.61 7.20
N GLU A 104 -4.69 29.46 7.38
CA GLU A 104 -6.07 29.37 7.87
C GLU A 104 -6.10 29.08 9.38
N ALA A 105 -5.27 29.81 10.12
CA ALA A 105 -5.43 30.03 11.57
C ALA A 105 -5.59 31.54 11.85
N LYS A 106 -6.33 32.22 10.98
CA LYS A 106 -6.77 33.61 11.22
C LYS A 106 -8.20 33.83 10.76
N LEU A 107 -9.13 33.15 11.41
CA LEU A 107 -10.17 33.80 12.23
C LEU A 107 -10.58 32.87 13.36
#